data_AF-A0A3E4PRH7-F1
#
_entry.id   AF-A0A3E4PRH7-F1
#
_cell.length_a   1.000
_cell.length_b   1.000
_cell.length_c   1.000
_cell.angle_alpha   90.00
_cell.angle_beta   90.00
_cell.angle_gamma   90.00
#
_symmetry.space_group_name_H-M   'P 1'
#
loop_
_entity.id
_entity.type
_entity.pdbx_description
1 polymer ?
#
loop_
_entity_poly.entity_id
_entity_poly.type
_entity_poly.pdbx_seq_one_letter_code
_entity_poly.pdbx_strand_id
1 'polypeptide(L)'
;METTRIMPLHVGKGRTESRAISDIIDYVANPQKTDNGKLIIGYGCDSRTADVEFAKRFTKGNHAFVVCTHIDKSHIHNHIIWSSVSLEYDRKFRNFWGSTKAVRRLSDTICIENGLSIVENPKLHGKSYNKWLGDQAKPSHREMLRVAIDNALSQSPDDFEELLKLLQEYGCEVSKRGKSYRLKLSGWEKAARMDSLGEGYGLEDLRAVLLGKKAHIPRKKVVAQAEPKVNLLVDIQAKLQAEKGAGYARWAKVFNLKQMAQTMNYLSENNLLEYAVLEEKAAAATAHHNDLSAQIKAAEKRMAEIAVLRTHIVNYAKTREVYVAYRKAGYSKKFREEHEEEILLHQAAKNAFDEMGVKKLPKVKELRTEYAKLLEEKKKTYSEYRRSREEMRELLTAKVNVDRVLKMEVEQDVEKEKDHGQR
;
A
#
# COMPACT_ATOMS: atom_id res chain seq x y z
N MET A 1 5.51 -9.02 -13.62
CA MET A 1 5.45 -10.28 -12.85
C MET A 1 6.57 -10.30 -11.80
N GLU A 2 6.26 -10.39 -10.51
CA GLU A 2 7.30 -10.39 -9.45
C GLU A 2 7.85 -11.82 -9.25
N THR A 3 8.89 -12.19 -10.00
CA THR A 3 9.49 -13.53 -9.90
C THR A 3 10.52 -13.56 -8.77
N THR A 4 10.28 -14.41 -7.76
CA THR A 4 10.98 -14.33 -6.47
C THR A 4 12.28 -15.14 -6.40
N ARG A 5 12.36 -16.34 -6.99
CA ARG A 5 13.59 -17.17 -6.96
C ARG A 5 13.49 -18.39 -7.88
N ILE A 6 14.64 -18.86 -8.40
CA ILE A 6 14.77 -20.21 -8.96
C ILE A 6 15.06 -21.19 -7.82
N MET A 7 14.26 -22.24 -7.71
CA MET A 7 14.41 -23.28 -6.69
C MET A 7 14.67 -24.63 -7.36
N PRO A 8 15.78 -25.32 -7.02
CA PRO A 8 15.94 -26.72 -7.42
C PRO A 8 14.88 -27.57 -6.72
N LEU A 9 14.25 -28.46 -7.47
CA LEU A 9 13.34 -29.46 -6.91
C LEU A 9 14.18 -30.65 -6.42
N HIS A 10 13.95 -31.06 -5.18
CA HIS A 10 14.70 -32.14 -4.55
C HIS A 10 13.80 -33.34 -4.29
N VAL A 11 14.37 -34.54 -4.42
CA VAL A 11 13.71 -35.78 -4.01
C VAL A 11 13.64 -35.81 -2.49
N GLY A 12 12.42 -35.88 -1.94
CA GLY A 12 12.21 -36.01 -0.50
C GLY A 12 12.65 -37.39 0.02
N LYS A 13 12.97 -37.47 1.32
CA LYS A 13 13.43 -38.71 1.96
C LYS A 13 12.38 -39.83 1.76
N GLY A 14 12.77 -40.92 1.10
CA GLY A 14 11.90 -42.08 0.84
C GLY A 14 11.00 -42.00 -0.41
N ARG A 15 11.19 -41.02 -1.30
CA ARG A 15 10.46 -40.94 -2.59
C ARG A 15 11.38 -41.27 -3.77
N THR A 16 10.82 -41.80 -4.85
CA THR A 16 11.50 -41.90 -6.14
C THR A 16 11.46 -40.55 -6.87
N GLU A 17 12.36 -40.35 -7.85
CA GLU A 17 12.37 -39.16 -8.71
C GLU A 17 11.04 -39.00 -9.45
N SER A 18 10.52 -40.09 -10.03
CA SER A 18 9.23 -40.09 -10.74
C SER A 18 8.07 -39.65 -9.85
N ARG A 19 8.00 -40.15 -8.62
CA ARG A 19 6.93 -39.81 -7.67
C ARG A 19 7.05 -38.38 -7.18
N ALA A 20 8.28 -37.91 -6.91
CA ALA A 20 8.51 -36.52 -6.54
C ALA A 20 8.09 -35.55 -7.66
N ILE A 21 8.39 -35.89 -8.92
CA ILE A 21 7.98 -35.10 -10.08
C ILE A 21 6.46 -35.10 -10.23
N SER A 22 5.80 -36.27 -10.14
CA SER A 22 4.34 -36.39 -10.21
C SER A 22 3.66 -35.53 -9.15
N ASP A 23 4.03 -35.69 -7.87
CA ASP A 23 3.44 -34.95 -6.76
C ASP A 23 3.51 -33.42 -6.97
N ILE A 24 4.62 -32.94 -7.53
CA ILE A 24 4.85 -31.51 -7.79
C ILE A 24 3.99 -31.05 -8.96
N ILE A 25 3.99 -31.79 -10.08
CA ILE A 25 3.18 -31.48 -11.26
C ILE A 25 1.70 -31.48 -10.89
N ASP A 26 1.23 -32.50 -10.17
CA ASP A 26 -0.16 -32.62 -9.72
C ASP A 26 -0.55 -31.44 -8.81
N TYR A 27 0.38 -30.99 -7.96
CA TYR A 27 0.16 -29.83 -7.10
C TYR A 27 0.04 -28.52 -7.91
N VAL A 28 0.92 -28.26 -8.88
CA VAL A 28 0.87 -27.03 -9.68
C VAL A 28 -0.20 -27.06 -10.76
N ALA A 29 -0.55 -28.23 -11.29
CA ALA A 29 -1.60 -28.42 -12.29
C ALA A 29 -3.01 -28.55 -11.67
N ASN A 30 -3.15 -28.45 -10.35
CA ASN A 30 -4.41 -28.66 -9.65
C ASN A 30 -5.56 -27.86 -10.28
N PRO A 31 -6.61 -28.53 -10.81
CA PRO A 31 -7.74 -27.88 -11.50
C PRO A 31 -8.46 -26.82 -10.67
N GLN A 32 -8.51 -26.98 -9.34
CA GLN A 32 -9.15 -26.01 -8.45
C GLN A 32 -8.39 -24.67 -8.40
N LYS A 33 -7.11 -24.68 -8.74
CA LYS A 33 -6.24 -23.49 -8.74
C LYS A 33 -6.09 -22.88 -10.13
N THR A 34 -6.30 -23.65 -11.19
CA THR A 34 -5.94 -23.32 -12.58
C THR A 34 -7.14 -23.13 -13.49
N ASP A 35 -8.28 -22.70 -12.94
CA ASP A 35 -9.58 -22.61 -13.65
C ASP A 35 -9.93 -23.92 -14.40
N ASN A 36 -10.05 -25.01 -13.64
CA ASN A 36 -10.32 -26.35 -14.15
C ASN A 36 -9.29 -26.83 -15.19
N GLY A 37 -8.03 -26.40 -15.08
CA GLY A 37 -6.94 -26.78 -15.98
C GLY A 37 -6.79 -25.90 -17.23
N LYS A 38 -7.66 -24.91 -17.45
CA LYS A 38 -7.59 -24.01 -18.62
C LYS A 38 -6.38 -23.10 -18.62
N LEU A 39 -5.81 -22.83 -17.44
CA LEU A 39 -4.65 -21.95 -17.27
C LEU A 39 -3.32 -22.72 -17.16
N ILE A 40 -3.26 -23.91 -17.76
CA ILE A 40 -2.05 -24.73 -17.87
C ILE A 40 -1.57 -24.65 -19.32
N ILE A 41 -0.31 -24.24 -19.51
CA ILE A 41 0.29 -24.12 -20.82
C ILE A 41 1.61 -24.90 -20.86
N GLY A 42 1.72 -25.83 -21.80
CA GLY A 42 2.91 -26.64 -22.03
C GLY A 42 3.89 -26.03 -23.04
N TYR A 43 5.12 -26.54 -23.03
CA TYR A 43 6.10 -26.30 -24.09
C TYR A 43 5.55 -26.72 -25.46
N GLY A 44 5.74 -25.87 -26.46
CA GLY A 44 5.26 -26.10 -27.83
C GLY A 44 3.82 -25.64 -28.11
N CYS A 45 3.06 -25.23 -27.10
CA CYS A 45 1.74 -24.60 -27.31
C CYS A 45 1.90 -23.16 -27.85
N ASP A 46 1.08 -22.80 -28.84
CA ASP A 46 1.01 -21.42 -29.39
C ASP A 46 0.14 -20.54 -28.47
N SER A 47 0.66 -20.26 -27.28
CA SER A 47 0.10 -19.27 -26.37
C SER A 47 0.96 -18.01 -26.36
N ARG A 48 0.35 -16.86 -26.63
CA ARG A 48 0.99 -15.54 -26.59
C ARG A 48 0.83 -14.88 -25.21
N THR A 49 1.20 -15.61 -24.16
CA THR A 49 1.22 -15.06 -22.80
C THR A 49 2.63 -14.68 -22.39
N ALA A 50 2.77 -13.57 -21.66
CA ALA A 50 4.06 -13.07 -21.15
C ALA A 50 4.83 -14.14 -20.35
N ASP A 51 4.11 -15.03 -19.69
CA ASP A 51 4.66 -16.08 -18.84
C ASP A 51 5.33 -17.21 -19.65
N VAL A 52 4.72 -17.55 -20.79
CA VAL A 52 5.26 -18.54 -21.74
C VAL A 52 6.43 -17.94 -22.49
N GLU A 53 6.33 -16.67 -22.88
CA GLU A 53 7.44 -15.92 -23.47
C GLU A 53 8.63 -15.84 -22.52
N PHE A 54 8.39 -15.58 -21.23
CA PHE A 54 9.42 -15.61 -20.19
C PHE A 54 10.10 -16.98 -20.14
N ALA A 55 9.32 -18.06 -20.06
CA ALA A 55 9.87 -19.41 -20.01
C ALA A 55 10.72 -19.72 -21.25
N LYS A 56 10.22 -19.41 -22.47
CA LYS A 56 10.96 -19.59 -23.73
C LYS A 56 12.26 -18.80 -23.78
N ARG A 57 12.22 -17.49 -23.48
CA ARG A 57 13.40 -16.62 -23.53
C ARG A 57 14.42 -17.01 -22.46
N PHE A 58 13.97 -17.36 -21.25
CA PHE A 58 14.85 -17.72 -20.14
C PHE A 58 15.56 -19.05 -20.37
N THR A 59 14.86 -20.05 -20.91
CA THR A 59 15.44 -21.36 -21.25
C THR A 59 16.09 -21.39 -22.63
N LYS A 60 16.03 -20.28 -23.38
CA LYS A 60 16.45 -20.15 -24.79
C LYS A 60 15.77 -21.15 -25.73
N GLY A 61 14.59 -21.65 -25.36
CA GLY A 61 13.89 -22.71 -26.09
C GLY A 61 14.54 -24.09 -25.96
N ASN A 62 15.60 -24.25 -25.17
CA ASN A 62 16.37 -25.50 -25.11
C ASN A 62 15.91 -26.45 -24.01
N HIS A 63 14.89 -26.09 -23.24
CA HIS A 63 14.34 -26.91 -22.16
C HIS A 63 12.82 -26.97 -22.24
N ALA A 64 12.26 -28.18 -22.13
CA ALA A 64 10.83 -28.37 -21.94
C ALA A 64 10.37 -27.70 -20.63
N PHE A 65 9.19 -27.08 -20.64
CA PHE A 65 8.60 -26.41 -19.49
C PHE A 65 7.08 -26.55 -19.44
N VAL A 66 6.52 -26.26 -18.28
CA VAL A 66 5.08 -26.07 -18.04
C VAL A 66 4.87 -24.80 -17.24
N VAL A 67 3.86 -24.03 -17.61
CA VAL A 67 3.40 -22.81 -16.93
C VAL A 67 1.99 -23.08 -16.40
N CYS A 68 1.79 -22.88 -15.10
CA CYS A 68 0.49 -23.00 -14.45
C CYS A 68 0.14 -21.69 -13.73
N THR A 69 -0.95 -21.04 -14.11
CA THR A 69 -1.43 -19.82 -13.44
C THR A 69 -2.43 -20.18 -12.34
N HIS A 70 -2.13 -19.76 -11.10
CA HIS A 70 -2.96 -19.98 -9.92
C HIS A 70 -3.80 -18.75 -9.61
N ILE A 71 -5.09 -18.96 -9.40
CA ILE A 71 -6.09 -17.93 -9.07
C ILE A 71 -6.75 -18.15 -7.69
N ASP A 72 -6.29 -19.13 -6.91
CA ASP A 72 -6.86 -19.52 -5.61
C ASP A 72 -6.41 -18.64 -4.42
N LYS A 73 -5.50 -17.69 -4.65
CA LYS A 73 -4.97 -16.78 -3.63
C LYS A 73 -5.43 -15.34 -3.86
N SER A 74 -5.14 -14.47 -2.90
CA SER A 74 -5.42 -13.03 -2.99
C SER A 74 -4.71 -12.32 -4.15
N HIS A 75 -3.79 -13.00 -4.82
CA HIS A 75 -3.10 -12.52 -6.01
C HIS A 75 -2.92 -13.68 -7.01
N ILE A 76 -3.07 -13.34 -8.29
CA ILE A 76 -2.79 -14.25 -9.39
C ILE A 76 -1.27 -14.43 -9.49
N HIS A 77 -0.80 -15.67 -9.54
CA HIS A 77 0.63 -15.97 -9.62
C HIS A 77 0.88 -17.20 -10.50
N ASN A 78 2.10 -17.28 -11.04
CA ASN A 78 2.49 -18.35 -11.95
C ASN A 78 3.49 -19.29 -11.31
N HIS A 79 3.28 -20.59 -11.53
CA HIS A 79 4.27 -21.63 -11.32
C HIS A 79 4.86 -22.03 -12.68
N ILE A 80 6.17 -21.84 -12.85
CA ILE A 80 6.89 -22.24 -14.06
C ILE A 80 7.88 -23.33 -13.67
N ILE A 81 7.72 -24.52 -14.26
CA ILE A 81 8.62 -25.66 -14.05
C ILE A 81 9.27 -25.98 -15.39
N TRP A 82 10.59 -26.14 -15.41
CA TRP A 82 11.32 -26.58 -16.61
C TRP A 82 12.24 -27.74 -16.30
N SER A 83 12.49 -28.55 -17.32
CA SER A 83 13.45 -29.64 -17.25
C SER A 83 14.85 -29.09 -17.01
N SER A 84 15.58 -29.69 -16.06
CA SER A 84 16.98 -29.37 -15.88
C SER A 84 17.87 -29.93 -16.99
N VAL A 85 17.40 -30.86 -17.81
CA VAL A 85 18.13 -31.43 -18.95
C VAL A 85 17.70 -30.72 -20.23
N SER A 86 18.64 -30.42 -21.12
CA SER A 86 18.36 -29.85 -22.44
C SER A 86 17.56 -30.81 -23.31
N LEU A 87 16.86 -30.28 -24.31
CA LEU A 87 16.11 -31.09 -25.29
C LEU A 87 17.03 -31.99 -26.13
N GLU A 88 18.29 -31.60 -26.32
CA GLU A 88 19.29 -32.42 -27.01
C GLU A 88 20.02 -33.39 -26.08
N TYR A 89 19.66 -33.42 -24.79
CA TYR A 89 20.22 -34.31 -23.77
C TYR A 89 21.74 -34.17 -23.54
N ASP A 90 22.36 -33.10 -24.03
CA ASP A 90 23.80 -32.85 -23.96
C ASP A 90 24.24 -32.16 -22.64
N ARG A 91 23.35 -31.37 -22.03
CA ARG A 91 23.69 -30.44 -20.95
C ARG A 91 22.59 -30.34 -19.91
N LYS A 92 23.00 -29.95 -18.69
CA LYS A 92 22.09 -29.59 -17.59
C LYS A 92 22.06 -28.08 -17.37
N PHE A 93 20.88 -27.55 -17.06
CA PHE A 93 20.67 -26.18 -16.60
C PHE A 93 21.37 -25.97 -15.26
N ARG A 94 22.40 -25.10 -15.24
CA ARG A 94 23.14 -24.76 -14.03
C ARG A 94 22.63 -23.43 -13.50
N ASN A 95 21.99 -23.47 -12.33
CA ASN A 95 21.64 -22.24 -11.62
C ASN A 95 22.93 -21.48 -11.26
N PHE A 96 22.99 -20.20 -11.61
CA PHE A 96 24.19 -19.37 -11.48
C PHE A 96 24.01 -18.27 -10.44
N TRP A 97 25.13 -17.77 -9.91
CA TRP A 97 25.10 -16.66 -8.96
C TRP A 97 24.51 -15.40 -9.62
N GLY A 98 23.48 -14.83 -9.02
CA GLY A 98 22.75 -13.70 -9.60
C GLY A 98 21.58 -14.07 -10.53
N SER A 99 21.24 -15.36 -10.66
CA SER A 99 20.09 -15.81 -11.48
C SER A 99 18.77 -15.14 -11.13
N THR A 100 18.51 -14.84 -9.84
CA THR A 100 17.33 -14.06 -9.42
C THR A 100 17.28 -12.67 -10.07
N LYS A 101 18.42 -11.99 -10.23
CA LYS A 101 18.48 -10.69 -10.92
C LYS A 101 18.24 -10.85 -12.43
N ALA A 102 18.77 -11.93 -13.03
CA ALA A 102 18.57 -12.22 -14.45
C ALA A 102 17.10 -12.53 -14.77
N VAL A 103 16.48 -13.40 -13.97
CA VAL A 103 15.05 -13.71 -14.00
C VAL A 103 14.21 -12.44 -13.89
N ARG A 104 14.51 -11.59 -12.90
CA ARG A 104 13.81 -10.34 -12.72
C ARG A 104 13.94 -9.42 -13.94
N ARG A 105 15.17 -9.16 -14.40
CA ARG A 105 15.40 -8.27 -15.56
C ARG A 105 14.62 -8.73 -16.78
N LEU A 106 14.64 -10.04 -17.08
CA LEU A 106 13.90 -10.59 -18.20
C LEU A 106 12.38 -10.44 -18.01
N SER A 107 11.86 -10.71 -16.81
CA SER A 107 10.44 -10.52 -16.49
C SER A 107 10.02 -9.05 -16.64
N ASP A 108 10.81 -8.12 -16.12
CA ASP A 108 10.55 -6.68 -16.23
C ASP A 108 10.59 -6.23 -17.71
N THR A 109 11.58 -6.69 -18.49
CA THR A 109 11.67 -6.42 -19.94
C THR A 109 10.43 -6.90 -20.69
N ILE A 110 9.98 -8.14 -20.47
CA ILE A 110 8.79 -8.68 -21.14
C ILE A 110 7.54 -7.90 -20.72
N CYS A 111 7.44 -7.50 -19.44
CA CYS A 111 6.34 -6.67 -18.98
C CYS A 111 6.31 -5.33 -19.72
N ILE A 112 7.45 -4.63 -19.84
CA ILE A 112 7.56 -3.36 -20.56
C ILE A 112 7.18 -3.54 -22.04
N GLU A 113 7.73 -4.56 -22.71
CA GLU A 113 7.45 -4.86 -24.12
C GLU A 113 5.96 -5.10 -24.39
N ASN A 114 5.25 -5.67 -23.42
CA ASN A 114 3.81 -5.94 -23.49
C ASN A 114 2.93 -4.85 -22.86
N GLY A 115 3.49 -3.68 -22.52
CA GLY A 115 2.74 -2.56 -21.92
C GLY A 115 2.23 -2.81 -20.49
N LEU A 116 2.84 -3.73 -19.76
CA LEU A 116 2.51 -4.11 -18.39
C LEU A 116 3.39 -3.36 -17.37
N SER A 117 2.81 -3.03 -16.21
CA SER A 117 3.52 -2.31 -15.14
C SER A 117 4.60 -3.18 -14.47
N ILE A 118 5.75 -2.57 -14.17
CA ILE A 118 6.87 -3.20 -13.44
C ILE A 118 7.02 -2.65 -12.02
N VAL A 119 7.79 -3.37 -11.18
CA VAL A 119 8.19 -2.89 -9.85
C VAL A 119 9.51 -2.13 -9.98
N GLU A 120 9.46 -0.81 -10.15
CA GLU A 120 10.63 0.05 -10.43
C GLU A 120 11.67 0.05 -9.29
N ASN A 121 11.23 0.10 -8.03
CA ASN A 121 12.11 0.19 -6.85
C ASN A 121 11.83 -0.95 -5.87
N PRO A 122 12.33 -2.16 -6.13
CA PRO A 122 12.12 -3.28 -5.24
C PRO A 122 12.84 -3.06 -3.91
N LYS A 123 12.10 -3.17 -2.80
CA LYS A 123 12.73 -3.23 -1.49
C LYS A 123 13.52 -4.55 -1.41
N LEU A 124 14.81 -4.46 -1.08
CA LEU A 124 15.73 -5.62 -0.94
C LEU A 124 15.19 -6.71 -0.01
N HIS A 125 14.27 -6.35 0.89
CA HIS A 125 13.47 -7.27 1.67
C HIS A 125 12.00 -6.84 1.63
N GLY A 126 11.10 -7.79 1.40
CA GLY A 126 9.68 -7.60 1.68
C GLY A 126 9.47 -7.21 3.15
N LYS A 127 8.39 -6.47 3.44
CA LYS A 127 7.96 -6.31 4.84
C LYS A 127 7.70 -7.71 5.39
N SER A 128 8.27 -8.09 6.53
CA SER A 128 7.83 -9.32 7.19
C SER A 128 6.31 -9.21 7.41
N TYR A 129 5.59 -10.33 7.38
CA TYR A 129 4.13 -10.36 7.53
C TYR A 129 3.65 -9.48 8.69
N ASN A 130 4.35 -9.52 9.84
CA ASN A 130 4.08 -8.69 11.01
C ASN A 130 4.30 -7.18 10.78
N LYS A 131 5.25 -6.79 9.92
CA LYS A 131 5.49 -5.39 9.53
C LYS A 131 4.47 -4.89 8.49
N TRP A 132 3.80 -5.79 7.76
CA TRP A 132 2.70 -5.47 6.84
C TRP A 132 1.38 -5.23 7.59
N LEU A 133 1.09 -6.02 8.63
CA LEU A 133 -0.12 -5.89 9.47
C LEU A 133 -0.22 -4.57 10.28
N GLY A 134 0.86 -3.79 10.39
CA GLY A 134 0.81 -2.47 11.03
C GLY A 134 0.44 -2.54 12.52
N ASP A 135 -0.70 -1.94 12.89
CA ASP A 135 -1.21 -1.92 14.27
C ASP A 135 -2.07 -3.13 14.62
N GLN A 136 -2.50 -3.92 13.62
CA GLN A 136 -3.11 -5.24 13.83
C GLN A 136 -2.05 -6.34 14.04
N ALA A 137 -0.77 -6.01 13.93
CA ALA A 137 0.30 -6.97 14.14
C ALA A 137 0.37 -7.35 15.62
N LYS A 138 0.35 -8.66 15.92
CA LYS A 138 0.64 -9.15 17.26
C LYS A 138 1.97 -8.52 17.72
N PRO A 139 2.02 -7.90 18.91
CA PRO A 139 3.24 -7.29 19.41
C PRO A 139 4.36 -8.33 19.36
N SER A 140 5.53 -7.92 18.85
CA SER A 140 6.65 -8.85 18.76
C SER A 140 7.00 -9.36 20.15
N HIS A 141 7.58 -10.55 20.26
CA HIS A 141 8.05 -11.09 21.55
C HIS A 141 8.92 -10.08 22.33
N ARG A 142 9.75 -9.29 21.63
CA ARG A 142 10.54 -8.24 22.28
C ARG A 142 9.70 -7.04 22.74
N GLU A 143 8.65 -6.71 22.00
CA GLU A 143 7.72 -5.63 22.37
C GLU A 143 6.90 -6.01 23.59
N MET A 144 6.40 -7.25 23.65
CA MET A 144 5.68 -7.76 24.82
C MET A 144 6.54 -7.74 26.08
N LEU A 145 7.84 -8.09 25.96
CA LEU A 145 8.78 -7.99 27.08
C LEU A 145 9.06 -6.54 27.49
N ARG A 146 9.14 -5.59 26.55
CA ARG A 146 9.27 -4.16 26.89
C ARG A 146 8.05 -3.66 27.65
N VAL A 147 6.85 -3.99 27.17
CA VAL A 147 5.59 -3.63 27.84
C VAL A 147 5.52 -4.25 29.25
N ALA A 148 5.96 -5.50 29.41
CA ALA A 148 6.04 -6.13 30.72
C ALA A 148 7.00 -5.38 31.67
N ILE A 149 8.16 -4.97 31.18
CA ILE A 149 9.13 -4.18 31.96
C ILE A 149 8.57 -2.78 32.26
N ASP A 150 7.93 -2.12 31.30
CA ASP A 150 7.31 -0.80 31.49
C ASP A 150 6.22 -0.86 32.57
N ASN A 151 5.39 -1.90 32.55
CA ASN A 151 4.35 -2.13 33.55
C ASN A 151 4.96 -2.44 34.93
N ALA A 152 6.02 -3.23 34.99
CA ALA A 152 6.69 -3.55 36.25
C ALA A 152 7.37 -2.29 36.86
N LEU A 153 8.01 -1.46 36.02
CA LEU A 153 8.58 -0.18 36.46
C LEU A 153 7.51 0.83 36.90
N SER A 154 6.31 0.79 36.32
CA SER A 154 5.21 1.68 36.73
C SER A 154 4.72 1.42 38.15
N GLN A 155 4.99 0.23 38.70
CA GLN A 155 4.69 -0.12 40.09
C GLN A 155 5.76 0.38 41.07
N SER A 156 6.79 1.08 40.58
CA SER A 156 7.87 1.68 41.39
C SER A 156 8.57 0.70 42.33
N PRO A 157 9.19 -0.38 41.82
CA PRO A 157 9.96 -1.29 42.65
C PRO A 157 11.18 -0.60 43.26
N ASP A 158 11.49 -0.95 44.51
CA ASP A 158 12.58 -0.39 45.31
C ASP A 158 13.95 -0.91 44.83
N ASP A 159 13.99 -2.14 44.34
CA ASP A 159 15.23 -2.77 43.88
C ASP A 159 15.06 -3.64 42.62
N PHE A 160 16.21 -4.08 42.09
CA PHE A 160 16.22 -4.90 40.88
C PHE A 160 15.65 -6.31 41.14
N GLU A 161 15.67 -6.80 42.38
CA GLU A 161 15.12 -8.12 42.70
C GLU A 161 13.59 -8.09 42.74
N GLU A 162 13.01 -7.00 43.23
CA GLU A 162 11.59 -6.71 43.21
C GLU A 162 11.07 -6.53 41.78
N LEU A 163 11.83 -5.82 40.92
CA LEU A 163 11.51 -5.76 39.49
C LEU A 163 11.45 -7.17 38.85
N LEU A 164 12.34 -8.08 39.25
CA LEU A 164 12.32 -9.47 38.74
C LEU A 164 11.14 -10.27 39.30
N LYS A 165 10.73 -10.04 40.55
CA LYS A 165 9.53 -10.67 41.13
C LYS A 165 8.27 -10.20 40.41
N LEU A 166 8.11 -8.90 40.17
CA LEU A 166 6.98 -8.35 39.41
C LEU A 166 6.91 -8.91 37.99
N LEU A 167 8.06 -9.13 37.35
CA LEU A 167 8.11 -9.78 36.03
C LEU A 167 7.71 -11.27 36.11
N GLN A 168 8.08 -11.99 37.18
CA GLN A 168 7.65 -13.37 37.41
C GLN A 168 6.15 -13.49 37.65
N GLU A 169 5.56 -12.58 38.43
CA GLU A 169 4.12 -12.47 38.66
C GLU A 169 3.35 -12.14 37.37
N TYR A 170 3.95 -11.34 36.50
CA TYR A 170 3.43 -11.06 35.15
C TYR A 170 3.56 -12.27 34.19
N GLY A 171 4.11 -13.41 34.63
CA GLY A 171 4.27 -14.61 33.84
C GLY A 171 5.54 -14.66 32.98
N CYS A 172 6.57 -13.88 33.33
CA CYS A 172 7.91 -13.99 32.74
C CYS A 172 8.80 -14.94 33.54
N GLU A 173 9.27 -16.01 32.90
CA GLU A 173 10.40 -16.80 33.38
C GLU A 173 11.70 -15.98 33.27
N VAL A 174 12.32 -15.73 34.43
CA VAL A 174 13.61 -15.06 34.54
C VAL A 174 14.70 -16.11 34.70
N SER A 175 15.68 -16.11 33.80
CA SER A 175 16.86 -16.99 33.91
C SER A 175 18.16 -16.19 33.81
N LYS A 176 19.14 -16.56 34.64
CA LYS A 176 20.47 -15.94 34.66
C LYS A 176 21.49 -16.87 34.01
N ARG A 177 22.25 -16.35 33.03
CA ARG A 177 23.40 -17.05 32.46
C ARG A 177 24.60 -16.10 32.45
N GLY A 178 25.50 -16.29 33.42
CA GLY A 178 26.64 -15.37 33.64
C GLY A 178 26.16 -13.99 34.11
N LYS A 179 26.63 -12.94 33.43
CA LYS A 179 26.27 -11.53 33.74
C LYS A 179 24.98 -11.04 33.07
N SER A 180 24.37 -11.82 32.17
CA SER A 180 23.16 -11.43 31.43
C SER A 180 21.91 -12.12 31.95
N TYR A 181 20.84 -11.34 32.08
CA TYR A 181 19.50 -11.82 32.39
C TYR A 181 18.72 -12.09 31.10
N ARG A 182 17.93 -13.17 31.12
CA ARG A 182 17.08 -13.59 30.02
C ARG A 182 15.64 -13.69 30.51
N LEU A 183 14.75 -13.12 29.72
CA LEU A 183 13.31 -13.08 29.99
C LEU A 183 12.58 -13.91 28.93
N LYS A 184 11.54 -14.61 29.36
CA LYS A 184 10.73 -15.47 28.51
C LYS A 184 9.30 -15.48 29.04
N LEU A 185 8.31 -15.15 28.23
CA LEU A 185 6.91 -15.30 28.63
C LEU A 185 6.48 -16.77 28.53
N SER A 186 5.52 -17.16 29.37
CA SER A 186 4.94 -18.51 29.36
C SER A 186 4.47 -18.92 27.96
N GLY A 187 4.87 -20.12 27.52
CA GLY A 187 4.54 -20.66 26.19
C GLY A 187 5.54 -20.36 25.06
N TRP A 188 6.66 -19.67 25.32
CA TRP A 188 7.70 -19.46 24.29
C TRP A 188 8.77 -20.55 24.32
N GLU A 189 9.42 -20.83 23.18
CA GLU A 189 10.55 -21.79 23.15
C GLU A 189 11.91 -21.16 23.44
N LYS A 190 12.09 -19.87 23.14
CA LYS A 190 13.39 -19.17 23.21
C LYS A 190 13.32 -17.94 24.11
N ALA A 191 14.24 -17.85 25.06
CA ALA A 191 14.37 -16.68 25.93
C ALA A 191 15.13 -15.53 25.23
N ALA A 192 14.71 -14.28 25.48
CA ALA A 192 15.37 -13.08 24.98
C ALA A 192 16.30 -12.48 26.04
N ARG A 193 17.47 -11.96 25.63
CA ARG A 193 18.36 -11.23 26.55
C ARG A 193 17.81 -9.83 26.79
N MET A 194 17.88 -9.34 28.03
CA MET A 194 17.45 -7.98 28.36
C MET A 194 18.18 -6.93 27.51
N ASP A 195 19.50 -7.07 27.33
CA ASP A 195 20.32 -6.16 26.50
C ASP A 195 19.91 -6.14 25.01
N SER A 196 19.15 -7.15 24.55
CA SER A 196 18.64 -7.20 23.16
C SER A 196 17.28 -6.53 22.97
N LEU A 197 16.68 -6.04 24.06
CA LEU A 197 15.43 -5.28 24.06
C LEU A 197 15.66 -3.83 23.61
N GLY A 198 16.89 -3.33 23.61
CA GLY A 198 17.24 -2.00 23.11
C GLY A 198 17.56 -1.02 24.23
N GLU A 199 17.91 0.21 23.83
CA GLU A 199 18.30 1.29 24.74
C GLU A 199 17.21 1.58 25.78
N GLY A 200 17.59 1.69 27.06
CA GLY A 200 16.67 1.88 28.19
C GLY A 200 16.15 0.58 28.84
N TYR A 201 16.38 -0.58 28.22
CA TYR A 201 15.91 -1.89 28.73
C TYR A 201 17.05 -2.85 29.09
N GLY A 202 18.30 -2.40 29.01
CA GLY A 202 19.47 -3.14 29.45
C GLY A 202 19.57 -3.20 30.97
N LEU A 203 20.36 -4.14 31.50
CA LEU A 203 20.51 -4.30 32.95
C LEU A 203 21.06 -3.04 33.63
N GLU A 204 22.04 -2.39 33.02
CA GLU A 204 22.67 -1.18 33.58
C GLU A 204 21.72 0.02 33.54
N ASP A 205 20.95 0.15 32.45
CA ASP A 205 19.97 1.21 32.31
C ASP A 205 18.82 1.06 33.31
N LEU A 206 18.27 -0.14 33.49
CA LEU A 206 17.21 -0.40 34.46
C LEU A 206 17.68 -0.19 35.91
N ARG A 207 18.91 -0.58 36.23
CA ARG A 207 19.50 -0.27 37.55
C ARG A 207 19.70 1.23 37.75
N ALA A 208 20.10 1.96 36.71
CA ALA A 208 20.22 3.41 36.78
C ALA A 208 18.86 4.09 36.95
N VAL A 209 17.79 3.53 36.36
CA VAL A 209 16.40 3.98 36.57
C VAL A 209 15.97 3.76 38.02
N LEU A 210 16.17 2.57 38.56
CA LEU A 210 15.78 2.22 39.95
C LEU A 210 16.58 3.02 41.00
N LEU A 211 17.85 3.33 40.73
CA LEU A 211 18.68 4.20 41.57
C LEU A 211 18.36 5.70 41.41
N GLY A 212 17.34 6.07 40.62
CA GLY A 212 16.94 7.46 40.38
C GLY A 212 17.93 8.28 39.55
N LYS A 213 18.93 7.64 38.92
CA LYS A 213 19.99 8.31 38.12
C LYS A 213 19.56 8.60 36.68
N LYS A 214 18.52 7.93 36.18
CA LYS A 214 17.95 8.13 34.83
C LYS A 214 16.42 8.00 34.87
N ALA A 215 15.71 8.80 34.08
CA ALA A 215 14.26 8.61 33.87
C ALA A 215 14.03 7.55 32.78
N HIS A 216 13.09 6.62 33.01
CA HIS A 216 12.70 5.63 32.00
C HIS A 216 11.80 6.27 30.94
N ILE A 217 12.20 6.17 29.66
CA ILE A 217 11.42 6.70 28.54
C ILE A 217 10.98 5.53 27.65
N PRO A 218 9.67 5.19 27.64
CA PRO A 218 9.15 4.13 26.77
C PRO A 218 9.40 4.43 25.30
N ARG A 219 9.81 3.40 24.54
CA ARG A 219 10.20 3.55 23.14
C ARG A 219 8.99 3.90 22.25
N LYS A 220 8.97 5.09 21.63
CA LYS A 220 7.95 5.46 20.62
C LYS A 220 8.18 4.78 19.26
N LYS A 221 7.10 4.24 18.67
CA LYS A 221 7.08 3.55 17.37
C LYS A 221 7.21 4.56 16.23
N VAL A 222 8.28 4.50 15.44
CA VAL A 222 8.49 5.39 14.27
C VAL A 222 7.82 4.78 13.04
N VAL A 223 6.82 5.48 12.47
CA VAL A 223 6.12 5.07 11.25
C VAL A 223 6.76 5.77 10.04
N ALA A 224 7.39 5.00 9.14
CA ALA A 224 8.00 5.53 7.92
C ALA A 224 6.99 5.58 6.76
N GLN A 225 6.78 6.76 6.19
CA GLN A 225 5.95 6.99 4.99
C GLN A 225 6.70 6.61 3.70
N ALA A 226 5.97 6.26 2.63
CA ALA A 226 6.54 5.83 1.35
C ALA A 226 6.97 7.02 0.48
N GLU A 227 8.11 6.87 -0.21
CA GLU A 227 8.70 7.93 -1.04
C GLU A 227 8.09 7.99 -2.46
N PRO A 228 7.75 9.19 -2.96
CA PRO A 228 7.30 9.47 -4.34
C PRO A 228 8.37 9.22 -5.43
N LYS A 229 7.91 9.04 -6.70
CA LYS A 229 8.75 8.77 -7.89
C LYS A 229 9.60 9.96 -8.37
N VAL A 230 9.09 11.18 -8.25
CA VAL A 230 9.86 12.43 -8.35
C VAL A 230 9.63 13.16 -7.03
N ASN A 231 10.70 13.52 -6.34
CA ASN A 231 10.66 14.29 -5.12
C ASN A 231 11.11 15.72 -5.37
N LEU A 232 10.60 16.61 -4.53
CA LEU A 232 11.05 18.00 -4.49
C LEU A 232 12.53 18.04 -4.12
N LEU A 233 13.28 18.89 -4.83
CA LEU A 233 14.66 19.22 -4.46
C LEU A 233 14.70 19.78 -3.04
N VAL A 234 15.67 19.33 -2.26
CA VAL A 234 15.89 19.77 -0.87
C VAL A 234 16.62 21.10 -0.86
N ASP A 235 16.15 22.04 -0.04
CA ASP A 235 16.85 23.30 0.19
C ASP A 235 18.05 23.09 1.10
N ILE A 236 19.23 23.04 0.50
CA ILE A 236 20.46 22.79 1.25
C ILE A 236 20.77 23.99 2.16
N GLN A 237 20.55 25.23 1.70
CA GLN A 237 20.87 26.45 2.43
C GLN A 237 19.96 26.61 3.66
N ALA A 238 18.64 26.47 3.48
CA ALA A 238 17.67 26.57 4.57
C ALA A 238 17.78 25.39 5.56
N LYS A 239 18.21 24.20 5.11
CA LYS A 239 18.43 23.05 5.99
C LYS A 239 19.78 23.07 6.72
N LEU A 240 20.77 23.75 6.18
CA LEU A 240 22.05 24.02 6.85
C LEU A 240 21.89 25.03 7.99
N GLN A 241 21.02 26.03 7.83
CA GLN A 241 20.62 26.94 8.91
C GLN A 241 19.89 26.23 10.06
N ALA A 242 19.27 25.08 9.80
CA ALA A 242 18.53 24.26 10.77
C ALA A 242 19.42 23.23 11.53
N GLU A 243 20.69 23.56 11.81
CA GLU A 243 21.66 22.76 12.58
C GLU A 243 21.90 21.32 12.07
N LYS A 244 21.75 21.06 10.77
CA LYS A 244 22.08 19.74 10.19
C LYS A 244 23.54 19.70 9.77
N GLY A 245 24.32 18.78 10.36
CA GLY A 245 25.76 18.66 10.15
C GLY A 245 26.20 18.33 8.71
N ALA A 246 27.51 18.45 8.45
CA ALA A 246 28.13 18.32 7.12
C ALA A 246 27.76 17.04 6.33
N GLY A 247 27.47 15.94 7.02
CA GLY A 247 27.01 14.69 6.40
C GLY A 247 25.65 14.82 5.71
N TYR A 248 24.73 15.62 6.28
CA TYR A 248 23.41 15.88 5.69
C TYR A 248 23.53 16.71 4.41
N ALA A 249 24.41 17.71 4.41
CA ALA A 249 24.69 18.51 3.22
C ALA A 249 25.23 17.65 2.07
N ARG A 250 26.14 16.72 2.35
CA ARG A 250 26.67 15.79 1.34
C ARG A 250 25.58 14.86 0.80
N TRP A 251 24.72 14.32 1.67
CA TRP A 251 23.57 13.52 1.24
C TRP A 251 22.58 14.33 0.39
N ALA A 252 22.23 15.55 0.82
CA ALA A 252 21.28 16.40 0.12
C ALA A 252 21.78 16.81 -1.27
N LYS A 253 23.09 17.05 -1.44
CA LYS A 253 23.70 17.27 -2.77
C LYS A 253 23.52 16.06 -3.69
N VAL A 254 23.84 14.86 -3.22
CA VAL A 254 23.67 13.61 -4.01
C VAL A 254 22.20 13.33 -4.29
N PHE A 255 21.31 13.61 -3.34
CA PHE A 255 19.87 13.46 -3.50
C PHE A 255 19.33 14.43 -4.56
N ASN A 256 19.66 15.72 -4.46
CA ASN A 256 19.24 16.72 -5.43
C ASN A 256 19.75 16.40 -6.84
N LEU A 257 21.01 15.98 -7.00
CA LEU A 257 21.54 15.54 -8.29
C LEU A 257 20.73 14.39 -8.90
N LYS A 258 20.35 13.41 -8.08
CA LYS A 258 19.49 12.29 -8.53
C LYS A 258 18.09 12.77 -8.91
N GLN A 259 17.49 13.66 -8.12
CA GLN A 259 16.16 14.20 -8.42
C GLN A 259 16.18 15.09 -9.67
N MET A 260 17.25 15.85 -9.91
CA MET A 260 17.44 16.62 -11.14
C MET A 260 17.59 15.70 -12.35
N ALA A 261 18.40 14.64 -12.26
CA ALA A 261 18.51 13.66 -13.34
C ALA A 261 17.16 12.99 -13.66
N GLN A 262 16.39 12.64 -12.63
CA GLN A 262 15.03 12.10 -12.80
C GLN A 262 14.07 13.13 -13.42
N THR A 263 14.15 14.38 -12.99
CA THR A 263 13.35 15.48 -13.56
C THR A 263 13.71 15.69 -15.03
N MET A 264 15.00 15.70 -15.37
CA MET A 264 15.48 15.87 -16.74
C MET A 264 15.04 14.71 -17.65
N ASN A 265 15.13 13.47 -17.17
CA ASN A 265 14.63 12.31 -17.90
C ASN A 265 13.12 12.42 -18.14
N TYR A 266 12.35 12.80 -17.12
CA TYR A 266 10.92 12.99 -17.23
C TYR A 266 10.56 14.08 -18.26
N LEU A 267 11.24 15.24 -18.22
CA LEU A 267 11.02 16.32 -19.17
C LEU A 267 11.40 15.90 -20.59
N SER A 268 12.50 15.17 -20.77
CA SER A 268 12.92 14.66 -22.08
C SER A 268 11.94 13.62 -22.64
N GLU A 269 11.47 12.67 -21.82
CA GLU A 269 10.53 11.63 -22.23
C GLU A 269 9.16 12.21 -22.63
N ASN A 270 8.77 13.32 -22.01
CA ASN A 270 7.48 13.98 -22.24
C ASN A 270 7.57 15.17 -23.23
N ASN A 271 8.74 15.43 -23.82
CA ASN A 271 9.00 16.60 -24.67
C ASN A 271 8.66 17.95 -23.99
N LEU A 272 8.99 18.09 -22.71
CA LEU A 272 8.72 19.27 -21.86
C LEU A 272 10.00 20.04 -21.51
N LEU A 273 11.00 20.01 -22.40
CA LEU A 273 12.27 20.71 -22.18
C LEU A 273 12.10 22.23 -22.25
N GLU A 274 11.06 22.72 -22.94
CA GLU A 274 10.69 24.13 -22.96
C GLU A 274 9.85 24.50 -21.73
N TYR A 275 10.33 25.47 -20.95
CA TYR A 275 9.69 25.89 -19.70
C TYR A 275 8.24 26.37 -19.91
N ALA A 276 7.97 27.13 -20.98
CA ALA A 276 6.62 27.62 -21.29
C ALA A 276 5.63 26.46 -21.52
N VAL A 277 6.07 25.42 -22.24
CA VAL A 277 5.28 24.21 -22.50
C VAL A 277 5.04 23.40 -21.22
N LEU A 278 6.05 23.30 -20.35
CA LEU A 278 5.91 22.67 -19.03
C LEU A 278 4.90 23.40 -18.15
N GLU A 279 4.95 24.73 -18.12
CA GLU A 279 4.04 25.56 -17.33
C GLU A 279 2.59 25.44 -17.83
N GLU A 280 2.38 25.51 -19.14
CA GLU A 280 1.08 25.34 -19.76
C GLU A 280 0.50 23.95 -19.45
N LYS A 281 1.30 22.88 -19.63
CA LYS A 281 0.86 21.51 -19.37
C LYS A 281 0.57 21.26 -17.88
N ALA A 282 1.36 21.84 -16.97
CA ALA A 282 1.11 21.75 -15.54
C ALA A 282 -0.18 22.49 -15.12
N ALA A 283 -0.47 23.64 -15.73
CA ALA A 283 -1.71 24.37 -15.52
C ALA A 283 -2.92 23.60 -16.07
N ALA A 284 -2.81 23.05 -17.29
CA ALA A 284 -3.84 22.23 -17.91
C ALA A 284 -4.15 20.96 -17.11
N ALA A 285 -3.12 20.24 -16.63
CA ALA A 285 -3.28 19.06 -15.80
C ALA A 285 -3.96 19.37 -14.46
N THR A 286 -3.64 20.53 -13.87
CA THR A 286 -4.27 21.03 -12.64
C THR A 286 -5.74 21.37 -12.87
N ALA A 287 -6.05 22.08 -13.96
CA ALA A 287 -7.42 22.43 -14.35
C ALA A 287 -8.27 21.16 -14.60
N HIS A 288 -7.72 20.20 -15.35
CA HIS A 288 -8.38 18.92 -15.62
C HIS A 288 -8.64 18.12 -14.34
N HIS A 289 -7.68 18.05 -13.42
CA HIS A 289 -7.87 17.39 -12.13
C HIS A 289 -8.98 18.04 -11.29
N ASN A 290 -9.01 19.37 -11.25
CA ASN A 290 -10.02 20.13 -10.52
C ASN A 290 -11.41 19.95 -11.13
N ASP A 291 -11.52 19.93 -12.45
CA ASP A 291 -12.78 19.67 -13.16
C ASP A 291 -13.31 18.27 -12.87
N LEU A 292 -12.46 17.24 -12.98
CA LEU A 292 -12.83 15.86 -12.60
C LEU A 292 -13.26 15.75 -11.14
N SER A 293 -12.59 16.47 -10.23
CA SER A 293 -12.98 16.54 -8.81
C SER A 293 -14.38 17.16 -8.65
N ALA A 294 -14.66 18.24 -9.37
CA ALA A 294 -15.95 18.93 -9.34
C ALA A 294 -17.07 18.03 -9.89
N GLN A 295 -16.83 17.32 -11.01
CA GLN A 295 -17.77 16.37 -11.58
C GLN A 295 -18.09 15.23 -10.61
N ILE A 296 -17.07 14.65 -9.96
CA ILE A 296 -17.28 13.57 -8.97
C ILE A 296 -18.12 14.07 -7.79
N LYS A 297 -17.82 15.26 -7.26
CA LYS A 297 -18.59 15.86 -6.15
C LYS A 297 -20.03 16.15 -6.56
N ALA A 298 -20.26 16.65 -7.77
CA ALA A 298 -21.60 16.92 -8.30
C ALA A 298 -22.40 15.62 -8.44
N ALA A 299 -21.80 14.56 -8.99
CA ALA A 299 -22.41 13.25 -9.11
C ALA A 299 -22.73 12.64 -7.74
N GLU A 300 -21.82 12.73 -6.76
CA GLU A 300 -22.04 12.26 -5.39
C GLU A 300 -23.19 12.99 -4.70
N LYS A 301 -23.23 14.32 -4.82
CA LYS A 301 -24.32 15.14 -4.30
C LYS A 301 -25.66 14.70 -4.90
N ARG A 302 -25.73 14.57 -6.23
CA ARG A 302 -26.96 14.15 -6.91
C ARG A 302 -27.38 12.73 -6.55
N MET A 303 -26.44 11.80 -6.41
CA MET A 303 -26.73 10.44 -5.95
C MET A 303 -27.29 10.41 -4.52
N ALA A 304 -26.77 11.25 -3.62
CA ALA A 304 -27.29 11.39 -2.26
C ALA A 304 -28.71 11.96 -2.25
N GLU A 305 -28.97 13.00 -3.04
CA GLU A 305 -30.32 13.56 -3.24
C GLU A 305 -31.30 12.50 -3.76
N ILE A 306 -30.91 11.72 -4.78
CA ILE A 306 -31.74 10.64 -5.32
C ILE A 306 -32.02 9.56 -4.26
N ALA A 307 -31.03 9.21 -3.43
CA ALA A 307 -31.20 8.23 -2.37
C ALA A 307 -32.21 8.70 -1.31
N VAL A 308 -32.13 9.96 -0.89
CA VAL A 308 -33.08 10.60 0.04
C VAL A 308 -34.48 10.67 -0.58
N LEU A 309 -34.60 11.17 -1.81
CA LEU A 309 -35.86 11.21 -2.56
C LEU A 309 -36.53 9.84 -2.67
N ARG A 310 -35.76 8.80 -3.01
CA ARG A 310 -36.29 7.44 -3.11
C ARG A 310 -36.86 6.95 -1.79
N THR A 311 -36.18 7.24 -0.68
CA THR A 311 -36.64 6.87 0.66
C THR A 311 -37.95 7.56 1.00
N HIS A 312 -38.06 8.88 0.78
CA HIS A 312 -39.30 9.61 1.02
C HIS A 312 -40.45 9.14 0.11
N ILE A 313 -40.20 8.86 -1.17
CA ILE A 313 -41.23 8.35 -2.09
C ILE A 313 -41.76 6.98 -1.64
N VAL A 314 -40.85 6.07 -1.25
CA VAL A 314 -41.24 4.73 -0.76
C VAL A 314 -42.00 4.83 0.56
N ASN A 315 -41.52 5.65 1.50
CA ASN A 315 -42.18 5.85 2.79
C ASN A 315 -43.57 6.46 2.61
N TYR A 316 -43.69 7.51 1.79
CA TYR A 316 -44.96 8.16 1.49
C TYR A 316 -45.95 7.17 0.86
N ALA A 317 -45.51 6.35 -0.10
CA ALA A 317 -46.37 5.35 -0.74
C ALA A 317 -46.88 4.29 0.26
N LYS A 318 -46.02 3.82 1.17
CA LYS A 318 -46.39 2.83 2.19
C LYS A 318 -47.31 3.39 3.27
N THR A 319 -47.05 4.62 3.73
CA THR A 319 -47.80 5.22 4.86
C THR A 319 -49.06 5.97 4.41
N ARG A 320 -49.31 6.10 3.10
CA ARG A 320 -50.45 6.83 2.55
C ARG A 320 -51.79 6.27 3.04
N GLU A 321 -51.97 4.95 3.04
CA GLU A 321 -53.24 4.33 3.42
C GLU A 321 -53.55 4.56 4.91
N VAL A 322 -52.55 4.38 5.78
CA VAL A 322 -52.63 4.65 7.21
C VAL A 322 -52.92 6.12 7.48
N TYR A 323 -52.25 7.04 6.78
CA TYR A 323 -52.49 8.47 6.96
C TYR A 323 -53.87 8.92 6.46
N VAL A 324 -54.39 8.31 5.39
CA VAL A 324 -55.78 8.56 4.93
C VAL A 324 -56.78 8.03 5.94
N ALA A 325 -56.54 6.86 6.56
CA ALA A 325 -57.36 6.34 7.65
C ALA A 325 -57.32 7.27 8.88
N TYR A 326 -56.13 7.78 9.24
CA TYR A 326 -55.95 8.76 10.31
C TYR A 326 -56.75 10.05 10.06
N ARG A 327 -56.73 10.55 8.82
CA ARG A 327 -57.52 11.72 8.40
C ARG A 327 -59.03 11.46 8.47
N LYS A 328 -59.48 10.28 8.05
CA LYS A 328 -60.90 9.87 8.13
C LYS A 328 -61.37 9.69 9.58
N ALA A 329 -60.48 9.24 10.46
CA ALA A 329 -60.74 9.12 11.90
C ALA A 329 -60.72 10.46 12.66
N GLY A 330 -60.64 11.60 11.95
CA GLY A 330 -60.70 12.93 12.55
C GLY A 330 -59.48 13.28 13.40
N TYR A 331 -58.31 12.72 13.09
CA TYR A 331 -57.07 12.92 13.87
C TYR A 331 -57.15 12.43 15.33
N SER A 332 -57.87 11.32 15.56
CA SER A 332 -57.99 10.68 16.87
C SER A 332 -56.64 10.44 17.55
N LYS A 333 -56.54 10.81 18.84
CA LYS A 333 -55.31 10.68 19.63
C LYS A 333 -54.88 9.22 19.82
N LYS A 334 -55.84 8.30 20.02
CA LYS A 334 -55.57 6.85 20.14
C LYS A 334 -54.98 6.25 18.86
N PHE A 335 -55.53 6.63 17.70
CA PHE A 335 -55.01 6.16 16.41
C PHE A 335 -53.59 6.68 16.14
N ARG A 336 -53.28 7.89 16.62
CA ARG A 336 -51.93 8.45 16.50
C ARG A 336 -50.92 7.69 17.37
N GLU A 337 -51.30 7.29 18.58
CA GLU A 337 -50.43 6.51 19.48
C GLU A 337 -50.18 5.10 18.93
N GLU A 338 -51.18 4.48 18.28
CA GLU A 338 -51.03 3.14 17.67
C GLU A 338 -50.22 3.15 16.36
N HIS A 339 -50.30 4.23 15.58
CA HIS A 339 -49.65 4.36 14.27
C HIS A 339 -48.62 5.51 14.21
N GLU A 340 -47.98 5.83 15.35
CA GLU A 340 -47.15 7.03 15.52
C GLU A 340 -45.99 7.07 14.50
N GLU A 341 -45.25 5.97 14.38
CA GLU A 341 -44.10 5.87 13.47
C GLU A 341 -44.49 6.10 12.00
N GLU A 342 -45.62 5.54 11.57
CA GLU A 342 -46.11 5.61 10.20
C GLU A 342 -46.62 7.01 9.84
N ILE A 343 -47.27 7.67 10.80
CA ILE A 343 -47.74 9.05 10.66
C ILE A 343 -46.54 10.02 10.62
N LEU A 344 -45.53 9.83 11.48
CA LEU A 344 -44.32 10.63 11.48
C LEU A 344 -43.53 10.46 10.18
N LEU A 345 -43.37 9.23 9.69
CA LEU A 345 -42.72 8.95 8.40
C LEU A 345 -43.48 9.58 7.21
N HIS A 346 -44.82 9.60 7.25
CA HIS A 346 -45.63 10.28 6.25
C HIS A 346 -45.44 11.79 6.26
N GLN A 347 -45.48 12.41 7.45
CA GLN A 347 -45.30 13.84 7.64
C GLN A 347 -43.88 14.27 7.24
N ALA A 348 -42.85 13.53 7.64
CA ALA A 348 -41.47 13.79 7.26
C ALA A 348 -41.27 13.70 5.73
N ALA A 349 -41.87 12.71 5.07
CA ALA A 349 -41.82 12.61 3.61
C ALA A 349 -42.55 13.77 2.92
N LYS A 350 -43.70 14.20 3.44
CA LYS A 350 -44.45 15.34 2.90
C LYS A 350 -43.66 16.65 3.04
N ASN A 351 -43.12 16.93 4.23
CA ASN A 351 -42.29 18.11 4.48
C ASN A 351 -41.06 18.15 3.56
N ALA A 352 -40.40 17.00 3.36
CA ALA A 352 -39.26 16.90 2.44
C ALA A 352 -39.65 17.22 0.99
N PHE A 353 -40.86 16.86 0.54
CA PHE A 353 -41.34 17.23 -0.79
C PHE A 353 -41.70 18.71 -0.91
N ASP A 354 -42.28 19.29 0.15
CA ASP A 354 -42.64 20.70 0.22
C ASP A 354 -41.38 21.59 0.22
N GLU A 355 -40.33 21.22 0.97
CA GLU A 355 -39.01 21.89 0.96
C GLU A 355 -38.31 21.83 -0.41
N MET A 356 -38.49 20.74 -1.15
CA MET A 356 -37.91 20.58 -2.49
C MET A 356 -38.70 21.30 -3.59
N GLY A 357 -39.88 21.87 -3.29
CA GLY A 357 -40.65 22.70 -4.23
C GLY A 357 -41.13 21.97 -5.50
N VAL A 358 -41.21 20.63 -5.48
CA VAL A 358 -41.44 19.83 -6.69
C VAL A 358 -42.95 19.71 -6.99
N LYS A 359 -43.43 20.33 -8.07
CA LYS A 359 -44.85 20.23 -8.50
C LYS A 359 -45.28 18.83 -8.96
N LYS A 360 -44.32 17.98 -9.37
CA LYS A 360 -44.56 16.61 -9.83
C LYS A 360 -43.41 15.70 -9.42
N LEU A 361 -43.71 14.69 -8.60
CA LEU A 361 -42.72 13.74 -8.12
C LEU A 361 -42.21 12.85 -9.26
N PRO A 362 -40.87 12.71 -9.43
CA PRO A 362 -40.28 11.79 -10.41
C PRO A 362 -40.67 10.34 -10.12
N LYS A 363 -40.76 9.50 -11.16
CA LYS A 363 -41.03 8.08 -10.95
C LYS A 363 -39.80 7.39 -10.36
N VAL A 364 -39.99 6.49 -9.39
CA VAL A 364 -38.90 5.71 -8.78
C VAL A 364 -38.06 4.95 -9.83
N LYS A 365 -38.70 4.50 -10.93
CA LYS A 365 -38.00 3.84 -12.04
C LYS A 365 -37.00 4.78 -12.73
N GLU A 366 -37.38 6.03 -12.96
CA GLU A 366 -36.54 7.06 -13.58
C GLU A 366 -35.37 7.43 -12.66
N LEU A 367 -35.64 7.62 -11.36
CA LEU A 367 -34.61 7.87 -10.34
C LEU A 367 -33.61 6.70 -10.21
N ARG A 368 -34.07 5.45 -10.33
CA ARG A 368 -33.17 4.28 -10.36
C ARG A 368 -32.28 4.28 -11.60
N THR A 369 -32.82 4.62 -12.76
CA THR A 369 -32.02 4.71 -13.99
C THR A 369 -31.02 5.85 -13.94
N GLU A 370 -31.39 7.01 -13.38
CA GLU A 370 -30.49 8.15 -13.19
C GLU A 370 -29.36 7.81 -12.21
N TYR A 371 -29.69 7.20 -11.06
CA TYR A 371 -28.69 6.75 -10.08
C TYR A 371 -27.70 5.74 -10.68
N ALA A 372 -28.19 4.78 -11.46
CA ALA A 372 -27.35 3.78 -12.11
C ALA A 372 -26.40 4.41 -13.14
N LYS A 373 -26.88 5.39 -13.92
CA LYS A 373 -26.05 6.16 -14.86
C LYS A 373 -24.98 6.96 -14.14
N LEU A 374 -25.37 7.73 -13.11
CA LEU A 374 -24.42 8.54 -12.31
C LEU A 374 -23.37 7.68 -11.60
N LEU A 375 -23.74 6.49 -11.13
CA LEU A 375 -22.80 5.55 -10.51
C LEU A 375 -21.77 5.05 -11.53
N GLU A 376 -22.19 4.75 -12.75
CA GLU A 376 -21.31 4.27 -13.81
C GLU A 376 -20.40 5.37 -14.35
N GLU A 377 -20.94 6.59 -14.53
CA GLU A 377 -20.17 7.79 -14.86
C GLU A 377 -19.13 8.08 -13.77
N LYS A 378 -19.54 8.10 -12.49
CA LYS A 378 -18.62 8.28 -11.36
C LYS A 378 -17.49 7.26 -11.37
N LYS A 379 -17.76 5.98 -11.64
CA LYS A 379 -16.70 4.95 -11.71
C LYS A 379 -15.69 5.25 -12.81
N LYS A 380 -16.16 5.67 -13.99
CA LYS A 380 -15.30 6.04 -15.13
C LYS A 380 -14.47 7.29 -14.78
N THR A 381 -15.13 8.37 -14.37
CA THR A 381 -14.49 9.64 -13.96
C THR A 381 -13.51 9.44 -12.80
N TYR A 382 -13.78 8.54 -11.86
CA TYR A 382 -12.86 8.26 -10.75
C TYR A 382 -11.56 7.59 -11.20
N SER A 383 -11.62 6.73 -12.20
CA SER A 383 -10.42 6.10 -12.77
C SER A 383 -9.52 7.13 -13.47
N GLU A 384 -10.12 8.10 -14.16
CA GLU A 384 -9.45 9.24 -14.80
C GLU A 384 -8.95 10.27 -13.78
N TYR A 385 -9.71 10.52 -12.73
CA TYR A 385 -9.30 11.37 -11.60
C TYR A 385 -8.04 10.83 -10.91
N ARG A 386 -7.94 9.50 -10.76
CA ARG A 386 -6.75 8.88 -10.18
C ARG A 386 -5.52 9.06 -11.07
N ARG A 387 -5.67 8.90 -12.39
CA ARG A 387 -4.60 9.09 -13.37
C ARG A 387 -4.17 10.57 -13.46
N SER A 388 -5.14 11.48 -13.58
CA SER A 388 -4.87 12.93 -13.62
C SER A 388 -4.18 13.44 -12.35
N ARG A 389 -4.46 12.84 -11.19
CA ARG A 389 -3.75 13.16 -9.94
C ARG A 389 -2.26 12.81 -10.02
N GLU A 390 -1.92 11.65 -10.57
CA GLU A 390 -0.53 11.21 -10.72
C GLU A 390 0.20 12.11 -11.73
N GLU A 391 -0.41 12.37 -12.88
CA GLU A 391 0.12 13.25 -13.92
C GLU A 391 0.31 14.69 -13.42
N MET A 392 -0.71 15.28 -12.79
CA MET A 392 -0.62 16.62 -12.18
C MET A 392 0.51 16.68 -11.16
N ARG A 393 0.67 15.65 -10.33
CA ARG A 393 1.72 15.61 -9.31
C ARG A 393 3.11 15.58 -9.93
N GLU A 394 3.32 14.76 -10.96
CA GLU A 394 4.62 14.65 -11.64
C GLU A 394 4.98 15.96 -12.35
N LEU A 395 4.03 16.55 -13.10
CA LEU A 395 4.22 17.82 -13.79
C LEU A 395 4.50 18.97 -12.82
N LEU A 396 3.74 19.09 -11.73
CA LEU A 396 3.98 20.13 -10.72
C LEU A 396 5.32 19.93 -10.00
N THR A 397 5.69 18.68 -9.70
CA THR A 397 6.99 18.41 -9.06
C THR A 397 8.15 18.73 -10.00
N ALA A 398 8.02 18.37 -11.28
CA ALA A 398 9.00 18.72 -12.31
C ALA A 398 9.11 20.25 -12.47
N LYS A 399 7.98 20.95 -12.55
CA LYS A 399 7.93 22.42 -12.61
C LYS A 399 8.66 23.05 -11.42
N VAL A 400 8.31 22.66 -10.18
CA VAL A 400 8.95 23.21 -8.98
C VAL A 400 10.45 22.92 -8.94
N ASN A 401 10.88 21.75 -9.43
CA ASN A 401 12.30 21.43 -9.52
C ASN A 401 13.02 22.32 -10.56
N VAL A 402 12.42 22.57 -11.72
CA VAL A 402 12.95 23.50 -12.75
C VAL A 402 12.98 24.93 -12.22
N ASP A 403 11.89 25.41 -11.62
CA ASP A 403 11.79 26.75 -11.01
C ASP A 403 12.91 27.00 -10.01
N ARG A 404 13.26 25.97 -9.24
CA ARG A 404 14.32 26.03 -8.24
C ARG A 404 15.71 26.12 -8.88
N VAL A 405 15.94 25.38 -9.96
CA VAL A 405 17.21 25.42 -10.70
C VAL A 405 17.41 26.78 -11.34
N LEU A 406 16.38 27.31 -12.01
CA LEU A 406 16.40 28.63 -12.61
C LEU A 406 16.66 29.73 -11.56
N LYS A 407 16.03 29.63 -10.37
CA LYS A 407 16.31 30.56 -9.26
C LYS A 407 17.75 30.48 -8.77
N MET A 408 18.32 29.28 -8.67
CA MET A 408 19.71 29.10 -8.23
C MET A 408 20.72 29.67 -9.25
N GLU A 409 20.44 29.58 -10.55
CA GLU A 409 21.27 30.19 -11.59
C GLU A 409 21.27 31.73 -11.48
N VAL A 410 20.09 32.32 -11.33
CA VAL A 410 19.95 33.78 -11.14
C VAL A 410 20.66 34.26 -9.87
N GLU A 411 20.57 33.53 -8.75
CA GLU A 411 21.27 33.88 -7.51
C GLU A 411 22.81 33.83 -7.68
N GLN A 412 23.33 32.84 -8.42
CA GLN A 412 24.78 32.73 -8.69
C GLN A 412 25.30 33.82 -9.63
N ASP A 413 24.50 34.24 -10.61
CA ASP A 413 24.92 35.30 -11.53
C ASP A 413 24.92 36.68 -10.85
N VAL A 414 23.96 36.95 -9.96
CA VAL A 414 23.95 38.16 -9.12
C VAL A 414 25.13 38.18 -8.13
N GLU A 415 25.55 37.03 -7.59
CA GLU A 415 26.76 36.96 -6.74
C GLU A 415 28.04 37.24 -7.54
N LYS A 416 28.17 36.71 -8.77
CA LYS A 416 29.32 36.98 -9.64
C LYS A 416 29.39 38.43 -10.08
N GLU A 417 28.26 39.07 -10.40
CA GLU A 417 28.23 40.50 -10.75
C GLU A 417 28.63 41.40 -9.57
N LYS A 418 28.27 41.04 -8.34
CA LYS A 418 28.71 41.76 -7.13
C LYS A 418 30.21 41.61 -6.87
N ASP A 419 30.77 40.43 -7.12
CA ASP A 419 32.22 40.14 -6.96
C ASP A 419 33.06 40.84 -8.05
N HIS A 420 32.49 41.01 -9.26
CA HIS A 420 33.09 41.80 -10.34
C HIS A 420 32.96 43.32 -10.16
N GLY A 421 31.95 43.81 -9.42
CA GLY A 421 31.78 45.22 -9.08
C GLY A 421 32.62 45.72 -7.88
N GLN A 422 33.31 44.81 -7.18
CA GLN A 422 34.19 45.12 -6.04
C GLN A 422 35.69 45.01 -6.37
N ARG A 423 36.06 44.80 -7.65
CA ARG A 423 37.45 44.78 -8.12
C ARG A 423 37.86 46.07 -8.81
#